data_AF-A0A4P6KF41-F1
#
_entry.id   AF-A0A4P6KF41-F1
#
_cell.length_a   1.000
_cell.length_b   1.000
_cell.length_c   1.000
_cell.angle_alpha   90.00
_cell.angle_beta   90.00
_cell.angle_gamma   90.00
#
_symmetry.space_group_name_H-M   'P 1'
#
loop_
_entity.id
_entity.type
_entity.pdbx_description
1 polymer ?
#
loop_
_entity_poly.entity_id
_entity_poly.type
_entity_poly.pdbx_seq_one_letter_code
_entity_poly.pdbx_strand_id
1 'polypeptide(L)'
;MENEQTGATRVGRAQEIIAVLLLSVTAVLTAWCGFQAAKWGGEMSIAFSEASSARIQAGNSEGQARDARQFDLTIYAQWAVAELSGDEELAAYAEQRFTPALATAFDAWRADGMSETGPFVRAEYVPEGTVEARELTERAERRFAAALTYNQRGDNYSLMTVLFALVLFLTAVAQRNIPSRLAGALLALATVASLTGMIITFTFPIKI
;
A
#
# COMPACT_ATOMS: atom_id res chain seq x y z
N MET A 1 56.09 -21.55 -30.45
CA MET A 1 55.52 -20.21 -30.72
C MET A 1 54.23 -20.26 -31.56
N GLU A 2 53.97 -21.33 -32.33
CA GLU A 2 52.73 -21.44 -33.15
C GLU A 2 51.45 -21.75 -32.35
N ASN A 3 51.55 -22.48 -31.23
CA ASN A 3 50.39 -22.85 -30.37
C ASN A 3 49.85 -21.70 -29.49
N GLU A 4 50.64 -20.66 -29.18
CA GLU A 4 50.19 -19.53 -28.37
C GLU A 4 49.29 -18.56 -29.16
N GLN A 5 49.51 -18.43 -30.48
CA GLN A 5 48.71 -17.54 -31.34
C GLN A 5 47.31 -18.11 -31.66
N THR A 6 47.16 -19.44 -31.73
CA THR A 6 45.87 -20.10 -31.99
C THR A 6 44.94 -20.09 -30.77
N GLY A 7 45.50 -20.09 -29.55
CA GLY A 7 44.73 -20.01 -28.31
C GLY A 7 44.15 -18.61 -28.06
N ALA A 8 44.95 -17.56 -28.29
CA ALA A 8 44.54 -16.17 -28.10
C ALA A 8 43.36 -15.75 -29.00
N THR A 9 43.32 -16.24 -30.24
CA THR A 9 42.24 -15.94 -31.21
C THR A 9 40.92 -16.62 -30.88
N ARG A 10 40.94 -17.85 -30.33
CA ARG A 10 39.72 -18.55 -29.87
C ARG A 10 39.09 -17.88 -28.64
N VAL A 11 39.92 -17.47 -27.67
CA VAL A 11 39.45 -16.82 -26.43
C VAL A 11 38.78 -15.47 -26.76
N GLY A 12 39.38 -14.67 -27.65
CA GLY A 12 38.77 -13.41 -28.09
C GLY A 12 37.40 -13.60 -28.76
N ARG A 13 37.27 -14.57 -29.67
CA ARG A 13 36.00 -14.86 -30.34
C ARG A 13 34.91 -15.37 -29.39
N ALA A 14 35.26 -16.18 -28.39
CA ALA A 14 34.30 -16.60 -27.36
C ALA A 14 33.84 -15.42 -26.49
N GLN A 15 34.75 -14.52 -26.12
CA GLN A 15 34.43 -13.31 -25.36
C GLN A 15 33.50 -12.37 -26.13
N GLU A 16 33.70 -12.21 -27.44
CA GLU A 16 32.81 -11.42 -28.30
C GLU A 16 31.39 -11.99 -28.32
N ILE A 17 31.24 -13.30 -28.52
CA ILE A 17 29.92 -13.96 -28.56
C ILE A 17 29.21 -13.80 -27.21
N ILE A 18 29.91 -14.06 -26.10
CA ILE A 18 29.35 -13.91 -24.75
C ILE A 18 28.91 -12.47 -24.51
N ALA A 19 29.73 -11.49 -24.89
CA ALA A 19 29.42 -10.09 -24.67
C ALA A 19 28.20 -9.63 -25.48
N VAL A 20 28.06 -10.06 -26.74
CA VAL A 20 26.88 -9.78 -27.56
C VAL A 20 25.62 -10.41 -26.94
N LEU A 21 25.67 -11.69 -26.57
CA LEU A 21 24.55 -12.37 -25.91
C LEU A 21 24.15 -11.69 -24.61
N LEU A 22 25.14 -11.33 -23.79
CA LEU A 22 24.93 -10.66 -22.51
C LEU A 22 24.27 -9.28 -22.71
N LEU A 23 24.71 -8.48 -23.69
CA LEU A 23 24.08 -7.22 -24.03
C LEU A 23 22.62 -7.40 -24.46
N SER A 24 22.35 -8.34 -25.37
CA SER A 24 20.99 -8.57 -25.89
C SER A 24 20.02 -9.02 -24.80
N VAL A 25 20.40 -10.02 -24.00
CA VAL A 25 19.54 -10.55 -22.93
C VAL A 25 19.32 -9.48 -21.85
N THR A 26 20.40 -8.81 -21.43
CA THR A 26 20.32 -7.78 -20.39
C THR A 26 19.46 -6.60 -20.83
N ALA A 27 19.52 -6.18 -22.10
CA ALA A 27 18.68 -5.09 -22.61
C ALA A 27 17.18 -5.42 -22.52
N VAL A 28 16.79 -6.65 -22.87
CA VAL A 28 15.41 -7.13 -22.74
C VAL A 28 14.97 -7.17 -21.27
N LEU A 29 15.83 -7.67 -20.38
CA LEU A 29 15.55 -7.71 -18.94
C LEU A 29 15.42 -6.30 -18.33
N THR A 30 16.27 -5.34 -18.74
CA THR A 30 16.15 -3.94 -18.33
C THR A 30 14.80 -3.36 -18.73
N ALA A 31 14.38 -3.56 -19.99
CA ALA A 31 13.10 -3.09 -20.47
C ALA A 31 11.92 -3.75 -19.73
N TRP A 32 12.01 -5.06 -19.48
CA TRP A 32 11.02 -5.80 -18.71
C TRP A 32 10.88 -5.28 -17.28
N CYS A 33 12.01 -5.02 -16.60
CA CYS A 33 12.00 -4.47 -15.25
C CYS A 33 11.38 -3.07 -15.21
N GLY A 34 11.74 -2.19 -16.15
CA GLY A 34 11.12 -0.87 -16.27
C GLY A 34 9.61 -0.93 -16.49
N PHE A 35 9.15 -1.86 -17.33
CA PHE A 35 7.71 -2.09 -17.55
C PHE A 35 6.99 -2.58 -16.29
N GLN A 36 7.53 -3.58 -15.60
CA GLN A 36 6.93 -4.09 -14.35
C GLN A 36 6.95 -3.05 -13.23
N ALA A 37 8.02 -2.27 -13.11
CA ALA A 37 8.11 -1.15 -12.17
C ALA A 37 6.98 -0.14 -12.41
N ALA A 38 6.74 0.26 -13.66
CA ALA A 38 5.65 1.17 -14.01
C ALA A 38 4.26 0.59 -13.70
N LYS A 39 4.02 -0.70 -13.96
CA LYS A 39 2.73 -1.34 -13.63
C LYS A 39 2.47 -1.38 -12.13
N TRP A 40 3.45 -1.80 -11.33
CA TRP A 40 3.34 -1.76 -9.88
C TRP A 40 3.18 -0.33 -9.36
N GLY A 41 3.83 0.65 -9.98
CA GLY A 41 3.65 2.07 -9.68
C GLY A 41 2.23 2.58 -9.94
N GLY A 42 1.60 2.11 -11.03
CA GLY A 42 0.19 2.39 -11.32
C GLY A 42 -0.75 1.81 -10.25
N GLU A 43 -0.58 0.53 -9.91
CA GLU A 43 -1.40 -0.14 -8.88
C GLU A 43 -1.22 0.50 -7.50
N MET A 44 0.00 0.88 -7.15
CA MET A 44 0.31 1.64 -5.94
C MET A 44 -0.48 2.96 -5.91
N SER A 45 -0.43 3.73 -6.99
CA SER A 45 -1.11 5.04 -7.09
C SER A 45 -2.63 4.90 -6.99
N ILE A 46 -3.20 3.88 -7.62
CA ILE A 46 -4.63 3.56 -7.51
C ILE A 46 -4.99 3.22 -6.06
N ALA A 47 -4.24 2.32 -5.43
CA ALA A 47 -4.50 1.89 -4.06
C ALA A 47 -4.36 3.03 -3.04
N PHE A 48 -3.38 3.93 -3.19
CA PHE A 48 -3.29 5.13 -2.36
C PHE A 48 -4.43 6.11 -2.59
N SER A 49 -4.91 6.25 -3.84
CA SER A 49 -6.06 7.09 -4.17
C SER A 49 -7.35 6.55 -3.54
N GLU A 50 -7.57 5.24 -3.61
CA GLU A 50 -8.69 4.57 -2.95
C GLU A 50 -8.61 4.70 -1.42
N ALA A 51 -7.41 4.56 -0.83
CA ALA A 51 -7.21 4.75 0.60
C ALA A 51 -7.55 6.19 1.03
N SER A 52 -7.12 7.17 0.25
CA SER A 52 -7.39 8.59 0.52
C SER A 52 -8.88 8.91 0.39
N SER A 53 -9.54 8.39 -0.65
CA SER A 53 -11.00 8.53 -0.82
C SER A 53 -11.77 7.90 0.34
N ALA A 54 -11.37 6.71 0.78
CA ALA A 54 -12.00 6.04 1.92
C ALA A 54 -11.79 6.81 3.23
N ARG A 55 -10.63 7.43 3.47
CA ARG A 55 -10.39 8.31 4.63
C ARG A 55 -11.29 9.55 4.63
N ILE A 56 -11.49 10.16 3.46
CA ILE A 56 -12.39 11.31 3.33
C ILE A 56 -13.83 10.90 3.66
N GLN A 57 -14.29 9.78 3.08
CA GLN A 57 -15.63 9.26 3.36
C GLN A 57 -15.78 8.89 4.85
N ALA A 58 -14.77 8.25 5.45
CA ALA A 58 -14.78 7.95 6.88
C ALA A 58 -14.94 9.22 7.72
N GLY A 59 -14.18 10.27 7.43
CA GLY A 59 -14.31 11.56 8.11
C GLY A 59 -15.69 12.20 7.96
N ASN A 60 -16.36 12.01 6.82
CA ASN A 60 -17.74 12.46 6.63
C ASN A 60 -18.71 11.67 7.52
N SER A 61 -18.62 10.34 7.56
CA SER A 61 -19.47 9.50 8.42
C SER A 61 -19.17 9.71 9.92
N GLU A 62 -17.93 9.97 10.30
CA GLU A 62 -17.57 10.41 11.67
C GLU A 62 -18.18 11.78 12.00
N GLY A 63 -18.28 12.67 11.02
CA GLY A 63 -19.01 13.93 11.13
C GLY A 63 -20.50 13.68 11.42
N GLN A 64 -21.13 12.82 10.63
CA GLN A 64 -22.54 12.44 10.84
C GLN A 64 -22.78 11.84 12.23
N ALA A 65 -21.88 10.98 12.71
CA ALA A 65 -21.96 10.42 14.05
C ALA A 65 -21.85 11.47 15.16
N ARG A 66 -20.98 12.48 14.98
CA ARG A 66 -20.87 13.61 15.91
C ARG A 66 -22.11 14.49 15.87
N ASP A 67 -22.66 14.76 14.70
CA ASP A 67 -23.87 15.57 14.55
C ASP A 67 -25.10 14.88 15.15
N ALA A 68 -25.26 13.57 14.90
CA ALA A 68 -26.30 12.76 15.53
C ALA A 68 -26.18 12.76 17.06
N ARG A 69 -24.95 12.59 17.58
CA ARG A 69 -24.70 12.66 19.03
C ARG A 69 -25.01 14.03 19.62
N GLN A 70 -24.69 15.12 18.91
CA GLN A 70 -25.01 16.46 19.36
C GLN A 70 -26.52 16.72 19.42
N PHE A 71 -27.26 16.20 18.43
CA PHE A 71 -28.72 16.23 18.42
C PHE A 71 -29.29 15.46 19.62
N ASP A 72 -28.81 14.23 19.84
CA ASP A 72 -29.24 13.39 20.96
C ASP A 72 -28.96 14.03 22.32
N LEU A 73 -27.78 14.62 22.51
CA LEU A 73 -27.41 15.33 23.75
C LEU A 73 -28.35 16.52 24.02
N THR A 74 -28.83 17.19 22.96
CA THR A 74 -29.77 18.30 23.09
C THR A 74 -31.12 17.83 23.62
N ILE A 75 -31.66 16.75 23.04
CA ILE A 75 -32.96 16.20 23.48
C ILE A 75 -32.83 15.57 24.87
N TYR A 76 -31.74 14.85 25.15
CA TYR A 76 -31.47 14.28 26.46
C TYR A 76 -31.36 15.35 27.55
N ALA A 77 -30.72 16.49 27.28
CA ALA A 77 -30.64 17.59 28.24
C ALA A 77 -32.03 18.15 28.57
N GLN A 78 -32.93 18.26 27.58
CA GLN A 78 -34.32 18.66 27.81
C GLN A 78 -35.07 17.63 28.66
N TRP A 79 -34.91 16.35 28.36
CA TRP A 79 -35.48 15.26 29.17
C TRP A 79 -34.97 15.33 30.62
N ALA A 80 -33.66 15.46 30.83
CA ALA A 80 -33.07 15.48 32.17
C ALA A 80 -33.55 16.66 33.03
N VAL A 81 -33.76 17.83 32.42
CA VAL A 81 -34.33 18.99 33.12
C VAL A 81 -35.82 18.77 33.44
N ALA A 82 -36.57 18.17 32.53
CA ALA A 82 -37.99 17.84 32.76
C ALA A 82 -38.15 16.85 33.92
N GLU A 83 -37.31 15.81 33.93
CA GLU A 83 -37.30 14.79 34.98
C GLU A 83 -36.95 15.40 36.35
N LEU A 84 -35.94 16.27 36.40
CA LEU A 84 -35.58 17.00 37.62
C LEU A 84 -36.70 17.93 38.12
N SER A 85 -37.48 18.49 37.20
CA SER A 85 -38.58 19.43 37.49
C SER A 85 -39.90 18.72 37.81
N GLY A 86 -39.98 17.39 37.64
CA GLY A 86 -41.22 16.63 37.77
C GLY A 86 -42.23 16.89 36.66
N ASP A 87 -41.79 17.39 35.49
CA ASP A 87 -42.65 17.65 34.34
C ASP A 87 -42.74 16.39 33.45
N GLU A 88 -43.61 15.46 33.85
CA GLU A 88 -43.80 14.17 33.18
C GLU A 88 -44.25 14.32 31.72
N GLU A 89 -45.04 15.37 31.40
CA GLU A 89 -45.50 15.62 30.03
C GLU A 89 -44.33 16.02 29.13
N LEU A 90 -43.46 16.92 29.61
CA LEU A 90 -42.28 17.34 28.87
C LEU A 90 -41.24 16.21 28.74
N ALA A 91 -41.06 15.40 29.79
CA ALA A 91 -40.17 14.24 29.76
C ALA A 91 -40.64 13.23 28.69
N ALA A 92 -41.93 12.85 28.70
CA ALA A 92 -42.49 11.95 27.70
C ALA A 92 -42.42 12.53 26.27
N TYR A 93 -42.58 13.85 26.13
CA TYR A 93 -42.46 14.53 24.83
C TYR A 93 -41.03 14.51 24.28
N ALA A 94 -40.01 14.60 25.15
CA ALA A 94 -38.61 14.47 24.79
C ALA A 94 -38.25 13.02 24.43
N GLU A 95 -38.70 12.03 25.20
CA GLU A 95 -38.48 10.60 24.91
C GLU A 95 -39.02 10.20 23.53
N GLN A 96 -40.20 10.71 23.15
CA GLN A 96 -40.79 10.47 21.82
C GLN A 96 -39.94 10.99 20.64
N ARG A 97 -38.94 11.86 20.90
CA ARG A 97 -38.06 12.44 19.88
C ARG A 97 -36.66 11.85 19.89
N PHE A 98 -36.37 10.93 20.79
CA PHE A 98 -35.08 10.23 20.79
C PHE A 98 -34.85 9.58 19.43
N THR A 99 -33.63 9.70 18.92
CA THR A 99 -33.22 8.92 17.77
C THR A 99 -33.23 7.43 18.12
N PRO A 100 -33.32 6.51 17.14
CA PRO A 100 -33.29 5.09 17.42
C PRO A 100 -32.07 4.63 18.24
N ALA A 101 -30.91 5.26 18.00
CA ALA A 101 -29.68 4.99 18.73
C ALA A 101 -29.79 5.41 20.21
N LEU A 102 -30.27 6.63 20.48
CA LEU A 102 -30.48 7.10 21.84
C LEU A 102 -31.56 6.27 22.55
N ALA A 103 -32.69 5.98 21.91
CA ALA A 103 -33.77 5.22 22.51
C ALA A 103 -33.31 3.83 22.98
N THR A 104 -32.56 3.11 22.12
CA THR A 104 -32.00 1.79 22.46
C THR A 104 -31.07 1.85 23.66
N ALA A 105 -30.15 2.82 23.68
CA ALA A 105 -29.20 2.99 24.77
C ALA A 105 -29.87 3.47 26.06
N PHE A 106 -30.90 4.31 25.93
CA PHE A 106 -31.67 4.86 27.03
C PHE A 106 -32.53 3.79 27.71
N ASP A 107 -33.18 2.91 26.94
CA ASP A 107 -33.93 1.78 27.48
C ASP A 107 -33.00 0.81 28.22
N ALA A 108 -31.82 0.53 27.67
CA ALA A 108 -30.81 -0.30 28.34
C ALA A 108 -30.32 0.35 29.65
N TRP A 109 -30.05 1.66 29.62
CA TRP A 109 -29.66 2.43 30.80
C TRP A 109 -30.76 2.47 31.87
N ARG A 110 -32.04 2.62 31.50
CA ARG A 110 -33.16 2.53 32.44
C ARG A 110 -33.32 1.13 33.04
N ALA A 111 -33.15 0.09 32.23
CA ALA A 111 -33.32 -1.29 32.66
C ALA A 111 -32.31 -1.73 33.74
N ASP A 112 -31.13 -1.12 33.79
CA ASP A 112 -30.13 -1.37 34.84
C ASP A 112 -30.23 -0.46 36.06
N GLY A 113 -31.27 0.39 36.11
CA GLY A 113 -31.49 1.34 37.20
C GLY A 113 -30.68 2.62 37.06
N MET A 114 -30.32 3.02 35.83
CA MET A 114 -29.57 4.24 35.53
C MET A 114 -28.19 4.27 36.22
N SER A 115 -27.52 3.12 36.25
CA SER A 115 -26.28 2.93 37.01
C SER A 115 -25.08 3.70 36.46
N GLU A 116 -25.04 3.92 35.14
CA GLU A 116 -24.02 4.72 34.46
C GLU A 116 -24.38 6.21 34.42
N THR A 117 -23.39 7.07 34.13
CA THR A 117 -23.55 8.54 34.11
C THR A 117 -24.54 9.04 33.04
N GLY A 118 -24.95 8.17 32.12
CA GLY A 118 -26.00 8.43 31.15
C GLY A 118 -26.06 7.35 30.05
N PRO A 119 -27.01 7.46 29.12
CA PRO A 119 -27.17 6.47 28.04
C PRO A 119 -26.02 6.50 27.02
N PHE A 120 -25.25 7.58 26.93
CA PHE A 120 -24.22 7.78 25.89
C PHE A 120 -22.92 7.00 26.10
N VAL A 121 -22.71 6.45 27.30
CA VAL A 121 -21.53 5.63 27.63
C VAL A 121 -21.78 4.13 27.37
N ARG A 122 -23.04 3.77 27.12
CA ARG A 122 -23.49 2.42 26.81
C ARG A 122 -22.92 1.93 25.48
N ALA A 123 -22.57 0.65 25.43
CA ALA A 123 -22.12 0.00 24.20
C ALA A 123 -23.24 -0.06 23.14
N GLU A 124 -24.51 -0.04 23.59
CA GLU A 124 -25.70 0.00 22.75
C GLU A 124 -25.88 1.36 22.05
N TYR A 125 -25.22 2.42 22.52
CA TYR A 125 -25.26 3.73 21.88
C TYR A 125 -24.36 3.79 20.65
N VAL A 126 -24.95 3.50 19.49
CA VAL A 126 -24.27 3.57 18.19
C VAL A 126 -24.94 4.62 17.31
N PRO A 127 -24.47 5.89 17.33
CA PRO A 127 -25.05 6.93 16.51
C PRO A 127 -24.82 6.65 15.02
N GLU A 128 -25.74 7.16 14.18
CA GLU A 128 -25.69 7.02 12.73
C GLU A 128 -24.32 7.49 12.17
N GLY A 129 -23.74 6.74 11.24
CA GLY A 129 -22.41 7.01 10.70
C GLY A 129 -21.25 6.35 11.46
N THR A 130 -21.43 5.89 12.70
CA THR A 130 -20.35 5.25 13.48
C THR A 130 -19.84 3.96 12.83
N VAL A 131 -20.75 3.09 12.39
CA VAL A 131 -20.39 1.80 11.78
C VAL A 131 -19.73 2.02 10.42
N GLU A 132 -20.32 2.89 9.60
CA GLU A 132 -19.81 3.21 8.26
C GLU A 132 -18.41 3.85 8.33
N ALA A 133 -18.21 4.80 9.25
CA ALA A 133 -16.91 5.41 9.52
C ALA A 133 -15.83 4.36 9.80
N ARG A 134 -16.14 3.38 10.66
CA ARG A 134 -15.22 2.30 11.01
C ARG A 134 -14.91 1.43 9.78
N GLU A 135 -15.92 1.00 9.03
CA GLU A 135 -15.74 0.17 7.83
C GLU A 135 -14.88 0.88 6.76
N LEU A 136 -15.12 2.18 6.55
CA LEU A 136 -14.36 3.00 5.62
C LEU A 136 -12.91 3.22 6.10
N THR A 137 -12.71 3.39 7.40
CA THR A 137 -11.37 3.48 8.00
C THR A 137 -10.59 2.19 7.77
N GLU A 138 -11.17 1.03 8.08
CA GLU A 138 -10.53 -0.25 7.83
C GLU A 138 -10.26 -0.48 6.33
N ARG A 139 -11.19 -0.07 5.45
CA ARG A 139 -10.97 -0.13 4.00
C ARG A 139 -9.78 0.73 3.60
N ALA A 140 -9.65 1.93 4.15
CA ALA A 140 -8.52 2.80 3.88
C ALA A 140 -7.20 2.17 4.30
N GLU A 141 -7.14 1.58 5.50
CA GLU A 141 -5.95 0.90 6.01
C GLU A 141 -5.54 -0.29 5.13
N ARG A 142 -6.50 -1.13 4.74
CA ARG A 142 -6.25 -2.27 3.83
C ARG A 142 -5.67 -1.79 2.49
N ARG A 143 -6.25 -0.74 1.90
CA ARG A 143 -5.77 -0.20 0.61
C ARG A 143 -4.41 0.48 0.74
N PHE A 144 -4.16 1.18 1.84
CA PHE A 144 -2.86 1.78 2.12
C PHE A 144 -1.75 0.72 2.28
N ALA A 145 -2.03 -0.35 3.03
CA ALA A 145 -1.08 -1.46 3.19
C ALA A 145 -0.78 -2.18 1.86
N ALA A 146 -1.82 -2.37 1.02
CA ALA A 146 -1.64 -2.91 -0.33
C ALA A 146 -0.77 -1.97 -1.19
N ALA A 147 -0.99 -0.66 -1.14
CA ALA A 147 -0.19 0.32 -1.86
C ALA A 147 1.29 0.26 -1.47
N LEU A 148 1.62 0.14 -0.19
CA LEU A 148 3.01 -0.04 0.27
C LEU A 148 3.64 -1.31 -0.29
N THR A 149 2.89 -2.42 -0.32
CA THR A 149 3.36 -3.68 -0.91
C THR A 149 3.62 -3.52 -2.41
N TYR A 150 2.74 -2.81 -3.12
CA TYR A 150 2.92 -2.52 -4.55
C TYR A 150 4.10 -1.60 -4.81
N ASN A 151 4.32 -0.59 -3.97
CA ASN A 151 5.49 0.27 -4.04
C ASN A 151 6.78 -0.55 -3.94
N GLN A 152 6.90 -1.40 -2.93
CA GLN A 152 8.08 -2.25 -2.75
C GLN A 152 8.33 -3.17 -3.96
N ARG A 153 7.26 -3.72 -4.56
CA ARG A 153 7.40 -4.52 -5.79
C ARG A 153 7.93 -3.69 -6.95
N GLY A 154 7.41 -2.48 -7.14
CA GLY A 154 7.90 -1.55 -8.17
C GLY A 154 9.35 -1.12 -7.96
N ASP A 155 9.72 -0.85 -6.71
CA ASP A 155 11.08 -0.48 -6.32
C ASP A 155 12.07 -1.62 -6.58
N ASN A 156 11.69 -2.86 -6.27
CA ASN A 156 12.52 -4.03 -6.55
C ASN A 156 12.86 -4.16 -8.05
N TYR A 157 11.88 -3.95 -8.94
CA TYR A 157 12.14 -3.93 -10.38
C TYR A 157 12.96 -2.70 -10.82
N SER A 158 12.78 -1.56 -10.18
CA SER A 158 13.58 -0.36 -10.44
C SER A 158 15.05 -0.58 -10.09
N LEU A 159 15.34 -1.24 -8.96
CA LEU A 159 16.69 -1.65 -8.57
C LEU A 159 17.32 -2.60 -9.59
N MET A 160 16.57 -3.60 -10.08
CA MET A 160 17.06 -4.51 -11.12
C MET A 160 17.34 -3.80 -12.44
N THR A 161 16.55 -2.78 -12.80
CA THR A 161 16.80 -1.94 -13.97
C THR A 161 18.17 -1.26 -13.89
N VAL A 162 18.54 -0.73 -12.72
CA VAL A 162 19.85 -0.12 -12.48
C VAL A 162 20.97 -1.16 -12.53
N LEU A 163 20.77 -2.34 -11.92
CA LEU A 163 21.72 -3.45 -11.98
C LEU A 163 22.01 -3.88 -13.42
N PHE A 164 20.97 -4.06 -14.23
CA PHE A 164 21.13 -4.46 -15.62
C PHE A 164 21.74 -3.35 -16.48
N ALA A 165 21.45 -2.06 -16.20
CA ALA A 165 22.16 -0.95 -16.83
C ALA A 165 23.67 -0.98 -16.53
N LEU A 166 24.06 -1.29 -15.29
CA LEU A 166 25.47 -1.49 -14.93
C LEU A 166 26.09 -2.66 -15.69
N VAL A 167 25.39 -3.80 -15.81
CA VAL A 167 25.84 -4.95 -16.61
C VAL A 167 26.06 -4.57 -18.07
N LEU A 168 25.12 -3.85 -18.69
CA LEU A 168 25.26 -3.34 -20.06
C LEU A 168 26.51 -2.48 -20.21
N PHE A 169 26.72 -1.56 -19.27
CA PHE A 169 27.88 -0.69 -19.26
C PHE A 169 29.21 -1.46 -19.14
N LEU A 170 29.32 -2.36 -18.16
CA LEU A 170 30.51 -3.19 -17.97
C LEU A 170 30.82 -4.04 -19.21
N THR A 171 29.79 -4.62 -19.81
CA THR A 171 29.91 -5.44 -21.04
C THR A 171 30.36 -4.59 -22.23
N ALA A 172 29.82 -3.38 -22.39
CA ALA A 172 30.23 -2.46 -23.44
C ALA A 172 31.69 -1.96 -23.26
N VAL A 173 32.13 -1.72 -22.02
CA VAL A 173 33.53 -1.34 -21.73
C VAL A 173 34.48 -2.50 -22.01
N ALA A 174 34.09 -3.75 -21.69
CA ALA A 174 34.89 -4.94 -21.96
C ALA A 174 35.18 -5.17 -23.46
N GLN A 175 34.36 -4.61 -24.36
CA GLN A 175 34.55 -4.68 -25.82
C GLN A 175 35.48 -3.59 -26.38
N ARG A 176 35.94 -2.64 -25.56
CA ARG A 176 36.89 -1.60 -25.99
C ARG A 176 38.31 -2.16 -26.09
N ASN A 177 39.20 -1.37 -26.69
CA ASN A 177 40.63 -1.71 -26.82
C ASN A 177 41.37 -1.58 -25.48
N ILE A 178 41.09 -2.50 -24.55
CA ILE A 178 41.69 -2.60 -23.22
C ILE A 178 42.50 -3.91 -23.09
N PRO A 179 43.40 -4.03 -22.10
CA PRO A 179 44.17 -5.27 -21.90
C PRO A 179 43.25 -6.47 -21.72
N SER A 180 43.54 -7.59 -22.41
CA SER A 180 42.69 -8.80 -22.41
C SER A 180 42.35 -9.34 -21.01
N ARG A 181 43.28 -9.22 -20.05
CA ARG A 181 43.03 -9.59 -18.64
C ARG A 181 41.94 -8.72 -18.00
N LEU A 182 41.95 -7.42 -18.26
CA LEU A 182 40.96 -6.48 -17.73
C LEU A 182 39.60 -6.66 -18.42
N ALA A 183 39.59 -6.86 -19.74
CA ALA A 183 38.37 -7.20 -20.48
C ALA A 183 37.72 -8.48 -19.95
N GLY A 184 38.52 -9.53 -19.74
CA GLY A 184 38.05 -10.79 -19.16
C GLY A 184 37.50 -10.63 -17.74
N ALA A 185 38.15 -9.84 -16.89
CA ALA A 185 37.68 -9.57 -15.53
C ALA A 185 36.34 -8.80 -15.51
N LEU A 186 36.20 -7.75 -16.33
CA LEU A 186 34.95 -6.99 -16.46
C LEU A 186 33.81 -7.86 -17.00
N LEU A 187 34.09 -8.68 -18.01
CA LEU A 187 33.09 -9.57 -18.60
C LEU A 187 32.65 -10.67 -17.61
N ALA A 188 33.59 -11.22 -16.84
CA ALA A 188 33.26 -12.17 -15.78
C ALA A 188 32.37 -11.54 -14.71
N LEU A 189 32.71 -10.32 -14.24
CA LEU A 189 31.90 -9.58 -13.28
C LEU A 189 30.49 -9.29 -13.81
N ALA A 190 30.39 -8.81 -15.06
CA ALA A 190 29.11 -8.53 -15.71
C ALA A 190 28.25 -9.81 -15.85
N THR A 191 28.89 -10.94 -16.17
CA THR A 191 28.20 -12.24 -16.28
C THR A 191 27.64 -12.68 -14.93
N VAL A 192 28.44 -12.63 -13.86
CA VAL A 192 27.99 -12.99 -12.50
C VAL A 192 26.86 -12.09 -12.03
N ALA A 193 27.00 -10.76 -12.22
CA ALA A 193 25.96 -9.80 -11.87
C ALA A 193 24.67 -10.02 -12.66
N SER A 194 24.76 -10.28 -13.97
CA SER A 194 23.61 -10.56 -14.83
C SER A 194 22.87 -11.83 -14.42
N LEU A 195 23.59 -12.93 -14.20
CA LEU A 195 22.99 -14.20 -13.76
C LEU A 195 22.31 -14.04 -12.39
N THR A 196 22.96 -13.36 -11.46
CA THR A 196 22.37 -13.08 -10.13
C THR A 196 21.11 -12.23 -10.26
N GLY A 197 21.17 -11.13 -11.01
CA GLY A 197 20.03 -10.26 -11.25
C GLY A 197 18.87 -10.98 -11.95
N MET A 198 19.18 -11.85 -12.91
CA MET A 198 18.19 -12.66 -13.63
C MET A 198 17.48 -13.64 -12.69
N ILE A 199 18.23 -14.38 -11.86
CA ILE A 199 17.66 -15.30 -10.87
C ILE A 199 16.75 -14.54 -9.91
N ILE A 200 17.21 -13.42 -9.37
CA ILE A 200 16.41 -12.59 -8.44
C ILE A 200 15.14 -12.08 -9.13
N THR A 201 15.26 -11.52 -10.34
CA THR A 201 14.11 -10.96 -11.07
C THR A 201 13.05 -12.02 -11.35
N PHE A 202 13.45 -13.27 -11.66
CA PHE A 202 12.51 -14.37 -11.87
C PHE A 202 11.76 -14.80 -10.61
N THR A 203 12.21 -14.42 -9.41
CA THR A 203 11.47 -14.67 -8.16
C THR A 203 10.43 -13.58 -7.86
N PHE A 204 10.47 -12.44 -8.56
CA PHE A 204 9.58 -11.33 -8.28
C PHE A 204 8.15 -11.56 -8.78
N PRO A 205 7.13 -11.04 -8.07
CA PRO A 205 5.75 -11.13 -8.55
C PRO A 205 5.57 -10.30 -9.82
N ILE A 206 4.85 -10.86 -10.80
CA ILE A 206 4.59 -10.24 -12.10
C ILE A 206 3.17 -9.69 -12.10
N LYS A 207 2.99 -8.46 -12.59
CA LYS A 207 1.67 -7.89 -12.86
C LYS A 207 1.34 -8.11 -14.34
N ILE A 208 0.35 -8.95 -14.60
CA ILE A 208 -0.22 -9.20 -15.95
C ILE A 208 -1.14 -8.06 -16.36
#